data_AF-A0A852K4K6-F1
#
_entry.id   AF-A0A852K4K6-F1
#
_cell.length_a   1.000
_cell.length_b   1.000
_cell.length_c   1.000
_cell.angle_alpha   90.00
_cell.angle_beta   90.00
_cell.angle_gamma   90.00
#
_symmetry.space_group_name_H-M   'P 1'
#
loop_
_entity.id
_entity.type
_entity.pdbx_description
1 polymer ?
#
loop_
_entity_poly.entity_id
_entity_poly.type
_entity_poly.pdbx_seq_one_letter_code
_entity_poly.pdbx_strand_id
1 'polypeptide(L)'
;MKPRKSEEPLPGRAAALLLVLCVSGMRAETARYSVPEEAERGSFVANIAKELGLTSEELLSRRARVVPEGEKQYLQLDQRTGDLVVREQMDREELCGQSEPCL
;
A
#
# COMPACT_ATOMS: atom_id res chain seq x y z
N MET A 1 -26.40 29.78 22.61
CA MET A 1 -26.92 28.57 21.94
C MET A 1 -27.07 28.88 20.45
N LYS A 2 -26.19 28.41 19.57
CA LYS A 2 -26.37 28.53 18.12
C LYS A 2 -27.11 27.27 17.63
N PRO A 3 -28.16 27.38 16.80
CA PRO A 3 -28.85 26.20 16.30
C PRO A 3 -27.92 25.41 15.37
N ARG A 4 -27.91 24.09 15.52
CA ARG A 4 -27.25 23.17 14.59
C ARG A 4 -27.92 23.33 13.24
N LYS A 5 -27.11 23.56 12.21
CA LYS A 5 -27.52 23.47 10.81
C LYS A 5 -28.04 22.05 10.59
N SER A 6 -29.32 21.91 10.26
CA SER A 6 -29.89 20.64 9.80
C SER A 6 -29.25 20.32 8.45
N GLU A 7 -28.40 19.30 8.42
CA GLU A 7 -27.90 18.71 7.19
C GLU A 7 -29.07 17.93 6.56
N GLU A 8 -29.66 18.51 5.51
CA GLU A 8 -30.63 17.81 4.67
C GLU A 8 -29.91 16.64 3.97
N PRO A 9 -30.41 15.40 4.03
CA PRO A 9 -29.75 14.26 3.42
C PRO A 9 -29.72 14.44 1.89
N LEU A 10 -28.53 14.33 1.31
CA LEU A 10 -28.32 14.44 -0.12
C LEU A 10 -29.23 13.44 -0.86
N PRO A 11 -29.99 13.84 -1.89
CA PRO A 11 -30.93 12.94 -2.57
C PRO A 11 -30.21 11.69 -3.06
N GLY A 12 -30.79 10.51 -2.81
CA GLY A 12 -30.10 9.21 -3.02
C GLY A 12 -29.50 9.01 -4.40
N ARG A 13 -30.06 9.65 -5.44
CA ARG A 13 -29.48 9.66 -6.79
C ARG A 13 -28.20 10.47 -6.90
N ALA A 14 -28.12 11.62 -6.23
CA ALA A 14 -26.90 12.43 -6.18
C ALA A 14 -25.82 11.75 -5.33
N ALA A 15 -26.20 11.12 -4.22
CA ALA A 15 -25.28 10.31 -3.42
C ALA A 15 -24.71 9.12 -4.23
N ALA A 16 -25.57 8.41 -4.97
CA ALA A 16 -25.14 7.31 -5.85
C ALA A 16 -24.22 7.80 -6.97
N LEU A 17 -24.54 8.93 -7.62
CA LEU A 17 -23.69 9.51 -8.66
C LEU A 17 -22.32 9.90 -8.11
N LEU A 18 -22.29 10.52 -6.92
CA LEU A 18 -21.07 10.95 -6.27
C LEU A 18 -20.21 9.74 -5.87
N LEU A 19 -20.81 8.67 -5.35
CA LEU A 19 -20.13 7.40 -5.08
C LEU A 19 -19.51 6.80 -6.34
N VAL A 20 -20.26 6.74 -7.44
CA VAL A 20 -19.76 6.23 -8.74
C VAL A 20 -18.56 7.03 -9.23
N LEU A 21 -18.61 8.36 -9.13
CA LEU A 21 -17.48 9.23 -9.50
C LEU A 21 -16.27 8.99 -8.59
N CYS A 22 -16.46 8.87 -7.28
CA CYS A 22 -15.36 8.59 -6.35
C CYS A 22 -14.65 7.26 -6.63
N VAL A 23 -15.40 6.19 -6.91
CA VAL A 23 -14.79 4.88 -7.17
C VAL A 23 -14.12 4.79 -8.55
N SER A 24 -14.57 5.58 -9.53
CA SER A 24 -13.98 5.57 -10.89
C SER A 24 -12.53 6.05 -10.94
N GLY A 25 -12.08 6.81 -9.93
CA GLY A 25 -10.69 7.26 -9.80
C GLY A 25 -9.77 6.28 -9.07
N MET A 26 -10.30 5.19 -8.51
CA MET A 26 -9.49 4.20 -7.79
C MET A 26 -8.76 3.30 -8.80
N ARG A 27 -7.44 3.16 -8.61
CA ARG A 27 -6.63 2.19 -9.34
C ARG A 27 -6.12 1.14 -8.37
N ALA A 28 -6.11 -0.11 -8.83
CA ALA A 28 -5.50 -1.23 -8.15
C ALA A 28 -4.63 -1.97 -9.17
N GLU A 29 -3.39 -2.22 -8.81
CA GLU A 29 -2.43 -2.95 -9.63
C GLU A 29 -1.87 -4.11 -8.82
N THR A 30 -1.57 -5.22 -9.49
CA THR A 30 -0.96 -6.39 -8.87
C THR A 30 0.43 -6.55 -9.46
N ALA A 31 1.44 -6.60 -8.59
CA ALA A 31 2.83 -6.82 -8.96
C ALA A 31 3.39 -8.01 -8.20
N ARG A 32 4.45 -8.61 -8.73
CA ARG A 32 5.22 -9.69 -8.09
C ARG A 32 6.68 -9.28 -8.05
N TYR A 33 7.28 -9.40 -6.87
CA TYR A 33 8.70 -9.15 -6.66
C TYR A 33 9.34 -10.42 -6.07
N SER A 34 10.61 -10.61 -6.36
CA SER A 34 11.42 -11.69 -5.80
C SER A 34 12.54 -11.08 -4.98
N VAL A 35 12.69 -11.54 -3.74
CA VAL A 35 13.75 -11.10 -2.83
C VAL A 35 14.42 -12.35 -2.28
N PRO A 36 15.76 -12.42 -2.23
CA PRO A 36 16.42 -13.54 -1.58
C PRO A 36 16.07 -13.55 -0.08
N GLU A 37 15.85 -14.74 0.48
CA GLU A 37 15.50 -14.96 1.89
C GLU A 37 16.45 -14.20 2.84
N GLU A 38 17.74 -14.40 2.64
CA GLU A 38 18.82 -13.80 3.42
C GLU A 38 19.16 -12.35 3.01
N ALA A 39 18.20 -11.61 2.46
CA ALA A 39 18.41 -10.21 2.12
C ALA A 39 18.71 -9.36 3.37
N GLU A 40 19.78 -8.57 3.30
CA GLU A 40 20.14 -7.67 4.40
C GLU A 40 19.09 -6.58 4.60
N ARG A 41 18.94 -6.11 5.85
CA ARG A 41 18.09 -4.95 6.15
C ARG A 41 18.56 -3.71 5.36
N GLY A 42 17.61 -3.01 4.76
CA GLY A 42 17.85 -1.89 3.85
C GLY A 42 18.03 -2.31 2.39
N SER A 43 18.05 -3.60 2.08
CA SER A 43 18.16 -4.09 0.69
C SER A 43 17.02 -3.56 -0.17
N PHE A 44 17.35 -3.07 -1.36
CA PHE A 44 16.39 -2.59 -2.34
C PHE A 44 15.59 -3.74 -2.96
N VAL A 45 14.27 -3.54 -3.09
CA VAL A 45 13.36 -4.50 -3.75
C VAL A 45 12.83 -3.92 -5.06
N ALA A 46 12.21 -2.74 -5.02
CA ALA A 46 11.57 -2.09 -6.16
C ALA A 46 11.37 -0.59 -5.91
N ASN A 47 11.11 0.21 -6.95
CA ASN A 47 10.70 1.61 -6.80
C ASN A 47 9.21 1.77 -7.14
N ILE A 48 8.39 1.81 -6.10
CA ILE A 48 6.93 1.85 -6.20
C ILE A 48 6.42 3.17 -6.78
N ALA A 49 7.12 4.28 -6.49
CA ALA A 49 6.77 5.58 -7.09
C ALA A 49 6.82 5.51 -8.62
N LYS A 50 7.93 5.00 -9.18
CA LYS A 50 8.12 4.87 -10.63
C LYS A 50 7.13 3.89 -11.25
N GLU A 51 6.90 2.74 -10.63
CA GLU A 51 6.00 1.72 -11.17
C GLU A 51 4.55 2.19 -11.23
N LEU A 52 4.07 2.89 -10.21
CA LEU A 52 2.71 3.45 -10.17
C LEU A 52 2.59 4.80 -10.90
N GLY A 53 3.69 5.35 -11.42
CA GLY A 53 3.72 6.68 -12.02
C GLY A 53 3.39 7.81 -11.05
N LEU A 54 3.71 7.64 -9.76
CA LEU A 54 3.47 8.60 -8.69
C LEU A 54 4.76 9.32 -8.32
N THR A 55 4.62 10.54 -7.80
CA THR A 55 5.73 11.29 -7.20
C THR A 55 5.89 10.97 -5.71
N SER A 56 7.07 11.25 -5.14
CA SER A 56 7.31 11.10 -3.69
C SER A 56 6.40 12.01 -2.85
N GLU A 57 6.08 13.21 -3.34
CA GLU A 57 5.11 14.11 -2.69
C GLU A 57 3.70 13.51 -2.64
N GLU A 58 3.28 12.82 -3.69
CA GLU A 58 2.01 12.09 -3.70
C GLU A 58 2.01 10.92 -2.72
N LEU A 59 3.11 10.17 -2.61
CA LEU A 59 3.24 9.10 -1.62
C LEU A 59 3.16 9.63 -0.19
N LEU A 60 3.85 10.74 0.11
CA LEU A 60 3.83 11.41 1.41
C LEU A 60 2.43 11.95 1.75
N SER A 61 1.81 12.69 0.83
CA SER A 61 0.48 13.29 1.03
C SER A 61 -0.62 12.24 1.23
N ARG A 62 -0.53 11.11 0.53
CA ARG A 62 -1.45 9.97 0.66
C ARG A 62 -1.09 9.03 1.82
N ARG A 63 0.02 9.29 2.53
CA ARG A 63 0.55 8.44 3.63
C ARG A 63 0.70 6.98 3.20
N ALA A 64 1.25 6.78 2.00
CA ALA A 64 1.43 5.48 1.39
C ALA A 64 2.28 4.58 2.30
N ARG A 65 1.81 3.37 2.57
CA ARG A 65 2.50 2.42 3.45
C ARG A 65 2.24 0.99 3.03
N VAL A 66 3.20 0.13 3.34
CA VAL A 66 2.99 -1.31 3.29
C VAL A 66 2.10 -1.71 4.46
N VAL A 67 1.06 -2.49 4.18
CA VAL A 67 0.20 -3.10 5.19
C VAL A 67 0.58 -4.57 5.25
N PRO A 68 1.24 -5.04 6.33
CA PRO A 68 1.60 -6.45 6.47
C PRO A 68 0.34 -7.29 6.70
N GLU A 69 0.39 -8.54 6.24
CA GLU A 69 -0.67 -9.53 6.50
C GLU A 69 -0.59 -10.09 7.92
N GLY A 70 0.63 -10.19 8.49
CA GLY A 70 0.89 -10.67 9.84
C GLY A 70 1.37 -9.59 10.81
N GLU A 71 1.90 -10.02 11.96
CA GLU A 71 2.42 -9.11 12.99
C GLU A 71 3.75 -8.43 12.58
N LYS A 72 4.57 -9.15 11.80
CA LYS A 72 5.89 -8.67 11.36
C LYS A 72 5.79 -7.87 10.06
N GLN A 73 6.55 -6.78 10.00
CA GLN A 73 6.68 -5.93 8.82
C GLN A 73 8.04 -6.15 8.15
N TYR A 74 8.10 -7.13 7.23
CA TYR A 74 9.33 -7.46 6.50
C TYR A 74 9.73 -6.41 5.47
N LEU A 75 8.76 -5.66 4.92
CA LEU A 75 8.99 -4.66 3.88
C LEU A 75 8.55 -3.27 4.33
N GLN A 76 9.31 -2.27 3.90
CA GLN A 76 9.03 -0.87 4.19
C GLN A 76 9.10 -0.04 2.90
N LEU A 77 8.15 0.87 2.74
CA LEU A 77 8.20 1.90 1.71
C LEU A 77 8.88 3.14 2.27
N ASP A 78 9.99 3.56 1.69
CA ASP A 78 10.51 4.91 1.85
C ASP A 78 9.68 5.87 0.99
N GLN A 79 8.83 6.66 1.62
CA GLN A 79 7.95 7.61 0.92
C GLN A 79 8.73 8.76 0.25
N ARG A 80 9.97 9.04 0.67
CA ARG A 80 10.79 10.13 0.12
C ARG A 80 11.43 9.73 -1.21
N THR A 81 11.89 8.49 -1.34
CA THR A 81 12.51 7.98 -2.57
C THR A 81 11.53 7.18 -3.44
N GLY A 82 10.48 6.63 -2.82
CA GLY A 82 9.56 5.69 -3.44
C GLY A 82 10.05 4.25 -3.43
N ASP A 83 11.16 3.95 -2.75
CA ASP A 83 11.75 2.60 -2.74
C ASP A 83 11.05 1.70 -1.72
N LEU A 84 10.74 0.49 -2.15
CA LEU A 84 10.40 -0.62 -1.29
C LEU A 84 11.71 -1.31 -0.87
N VAL A 85 11.95 -1.40 0.43
CA VAL A 85 13.17 -1.97 1.01
C VAL A 85 12.85 -3.05 2.03
N VAL A 86 13.81 -3.95 2.24
CA VAL A 86 13.77 -4.95 3.31
C VAL A 86 13.95 -4.27 4.66
N ARG A 87 12.98 -4.41 5.56
CA ARG A 87 13.04 -3.86 6.92
C ARG A 87 13.55 -4.90 7.92
N GLU A 88 13.12 -6.14 7.74
CA GLU A 88 13.52 -7.29 8.55
C GLU A 88 13.84 -8.45 7.61
N GLN A 89 14.83 -9.24 7.99
CA GLN A 89 15.24 -10.42 7.24
C GLN A 89 14.08 -11.41 7.16
N MET A 90 13.86 -11.98 6.00
CA MET A 90 12.76 -12.88 5.73
C MET A 90 13.25 -14.30 5.95
N ASP A 91 12.62 -15.00 6.88
CA ASP A 91 12.86 -16.43 7.12
C ASP A 91 11.76 -17.22 6.40
N ARG A 92 12.15 -18.09 5.47
CA ARG A 92 11.20 -18.79 4.60
C ARG A 92 10.38 -19.78 5.40
N GLU A 93 10.97 -20.42 6.40
CA GLU A 93 10.26 -21.36 7.28
C GLU A 93 9.16 -20.64 8.09
N GLU A 94 9.40 -19.40 8.53
CA GLU A 94 8.39 -18.58 9.21
C GLU A 94 7.27 -18.12 8.26
N LEU A 95 7.61 -17.68 7.05
CA LEU A 95 6.65 -17.13 6.09
C LEU A 95 5.84 -18.20 5.36
N CYS A 96 6.51 -19.27 4.92
CA CYS A 96 5.99 -20.27 4.00
C CYS A 96 5.75 -21.63 4.69
N GLY A 97 6.21 -21.81 5.93
CA GLY A 97 6.07 -23.07 6.68
C GLY A 97 6.84 -24.22 6.02
N GLN A 98 6.19 -25.38 5.94
CA GLN A 98 6.77 -26.61 5.37
C GLN A 98 6.61 -26.74 3.86
N SER A 99 6.30 -25.65 3.15
CA SER A 99 6.19 -25.71 1.69
C SER A 99 7.56 -26.01 1.07
N GLU A 100 7.59 -26.81 0.01
CA GLU A 100 8.84 -27.10 -0.70
C GLU A 100 9.36 -25.85 -1.43
N PRO A 101 10.69 -25.66 -1.54
CA PRO A 101 11.24 -24.55 -2.30
C PRO A 101 10.81 -24.62 -3.77
N CYS A 102 10.61 -23.44 -4.38
CA CYS A 102 10.31 -23.35 -5.81
C CYS A 102 11.47 -23.95 -6.62
N LEU A 103 11.19 -24.95 -7.46
CA LEU A 103 12.12 -25.55 -8.42
C LEU A 103 12.27 -24.72 -9.69
#